data_AF-A0A2V9N746-F1
#
_entry.id   AF-A0A2V9N746-F1
#
_cell.length_a   1.000
_cell.length_b   1.000
_cell.length_c   1.000
_cell.angle_alpha   90.00
_cell.angle_beta   90.00
_cell.angle_gamma   90.00
#
_symmetry.space_group_name_H-M   'P 1'
#
loop_
_entity.id
_entity.type
_entity.pdbx_description
1 polymer ?
#
loop_
_entity_poly.entity_id
_entity_poly.type
_entity_poly.pdbx_seq_one_letter_code
_entity_poly.pdbx_strand_id
1 'polypeptide(L)' 'TPMIFFGCTYYPWSALNSFPILQKIVLINPLVYASEGLRASLVPGFPHLSMTAVLAGLAIFDLLLLLVGLRQFDKKAIS' A
#
# COMPACT_ATOMS: atom_id res chain seq x y z
N THR A 1 -6.03 10.51 9.83
CA THR A 1 -5.28 11.20 8.76
C THR A 1 -5.71 10.63 7.41
N PRO A 2 -5.67 11.40 6.30
CA PRO A 2 -6.10 10.92 4.97
C PRO A 2 -5.44 9.58 4.58
N MET A 3 -4.18 9.40 4.97
CA MET A 3 -3.40 8.17 4.73
C MET A 3 -4.05 6.91 5.32
N ILE A 4 -4.61 6.96 6.52
CA ILE A 4 -5.26 5.80 7.14
C ILE A 4 -6.64 5.53 6.51
N PHE A 5 -7.41 6.60 6.26
CA PHE A 5 -8.74 6.50 5.68
C PHE A 5 -8.73 5.91 4.26
N PHE A 6 -7.78 6.35 3.43
CA PHE A 6 -7.56 5.82 2.08
C PHE A 6 -6.62 4.60 2.05
N GLY A 7 -6.18 4.12 3.21
CA GLY A 7 -5.29 2.96 3.35
C GLY A 7 -6.02 1.62 3.41
N CYS A 8 -7.33 1.58 3.16
CA CYS A 8 -8.16 0.37 3.29
C CYS A 8 -8.00 -0.35 4.66
N THR A 9 -7.78 0.44 5.72
CA THR A 9 -7.59 -0.10 7.08
C THR A 9 -8.91 -0.58 7.67
N TYR A 10 -9.98 0.19 7.47
CA TYR A 10 -11.31 -0.05 8.04
C TYR A 10 -12.29 -0.75 7.10
N TYR A 11 -11.98 -0.81 5.80
CA TYR A 11 -12.81 -1.43 4.77
C TYR A 11 -11.92 -2.14 3.74
N PRO A 12 -12.40 -3.21 3.08
CA PRO A 12 -11.62 -3.92 2.07
C PRO A 12 -11.53 -3.11 0.78
N TRP A 13 -10.46 -3.28 0.01
CA TRP A 13 -10.28 -2.56 -1.26
C TRP A 13 -11.44 -2.82 -2.25
N SER A 14 -12.04 -4.01 -2.22
CA SER A 14 -13.21 -4.37 -3.01
C SER A 14 -14.48 -3.58 -2.68
N ALA A 15 -14.60 -2.99 -1.48
CA ALA A 15 -15.73 -2.13 -1.13
C ALA A 15 -15.79 -0.85 -1.98
N LEU A 16 -14.67 -0.48 -2.61
CA LEU A 16 -14.58 0.68 -3.49
C LEU A 16 -15.05 0.40 -4.93
N ASN A 17 -15.59 -0.78 -5.24
CA ASN A 17 -16.06 -1.15 -6.59
C ASN A 17 -17.07 -0.13 -7.18
N SER A 18 -17.90 0.50 -6.35
CA SER A 18 -18.83 1.55 -6.78
C SER A 18 -18.15 2.89 -7.12
N PHE A 19 -16.88 3.06 -6.75
CA PHE A 19 -16.07 4.27 -6.93
C PHE A 19 -14.76 3.93 -7.66
N PRO A 20 -14.80 3.58 -8.97
CA PRO A 20 -13.67 3.00 -9.68
C PRO A 20 -12.46 3.93 -9.81
N ILE A 21 -12.68 5.25 -9.83
CA ILE A 21 -11.60 6.24 -9.85
C ILE A 21 -10.86 6.21 -8.50
N LEU A 22 -11.62 6.29 -7.40
CA LEU A 22 -11.06 6.26 -6.06
C LEU A 22 -10.35 4.93 -5.79
N GLN A 23 -10.96 3.81 -6.20
CA GLN A 23 -10.41 2.47 -6.08
C GLN A 23 -9.00 2.33 -6.70
N LYS A 24 -8.71 3.07 -7.79
CA LYS A 24 -7.38 3.10 -8.40
C LYS A 24 -6.43 4.06 -7.68
N ILE A 25 -6.91 5.25 -7.29
CA ILE A 25 -6.07 6.26 -6.62
C ILE A 25 -5.53 5.75 -5.29
N VAL A 26 -6.33 5.02 -4.51
CA VAL A 26 -5.89 4.51 -3.22
C VAL A 26 -4.69 3.56 -3.31
N LEU A 27 -4.44 2.91 -4.47
CA LEU A 27 -3.29 2.02 -4.68
C LEU A 27 -1.93 2.73 -4.67
N ILE A 28 -1.91 4.07 -4.73
CA ILE A 28 -0.70 4.88 -4.54
C ILE A 28 -0.28 4.87 -3.07
N ASN A 29 -1.19 4.56 -2.15
CA ASN A 29 -0.92 4.52 -0.73
C ASN A 29 -0.36 3.15 -0.32
N PRO A 30 0.90 3.06 0.16
CA PRO A 30 1.50 1.78 0.56
C PRO A 30 0.71 1.06 1.67
N LEU A 31 -0.04 1.80 2.49
CA LEU A 31 -0.86 1.21 3.55
C LEU A 31 -1.99 0.32 3.03
N VAL A 32 -2.42 0.48 1.77
CA VAL A 32 -3.42 -0.42 1.18
C VAL A 32 -2.87 -1.84 1.11
N TYR A 33 -1.65 -2.02 0.62
CA TYR A 33 -1.04 -3.35 0.51
C TYR A 33 -0.76 -3.96 1.88
N ALA A 34 -0.28 -3.19 2.84
CA ALA A 34 -0.08 -3.67 4.21
C ALA A 34 -1.40 -4.11 4.86
N SER A 35 -2.44 -3.27 4.80
CA SER A 35 -3.75 -3.56 5.41
C SER A 35 -4.44 -4.76 4.75
N GLU A 36 -4.39 -4.85 3.42
CA GLU A 36 -4.98 -5.96 2.66
C GLU A 36 -4.17 -7.26 2.83
N GLY A 37 -2.84 -7.18 2.97
CA GLY A 37 -1.99 -8.33 3.28
C GLY A 37 -2.29 -8.93 4.65
N LEU A 38 -2.46 -8.07 5.65
CA LEU A 38 -2.94 -8.49 6.97
C LEU A 38 -4.33 -9.11 6.88
N ARG A 39 -5.23 -8.56 6.04
CA ARG A 39 -6.55 -9.15 5.79
C ARG A 39 -6.45 -10.54 5.23
N ALA A 40 -5.67 -10.71 4.16
CA ALA A 40 -5.47 -11.99 3.50
C ALA A 40 -4.88 -13.04 4.44
N SER A 41 -4.04 -12.62 5.38
CA SER A 41 -3.39 -13.52 6.33
C SER A 41 -4.26 -13.87 7.54
N LEU A 42 -4.95 -12.89 8.12
CA LEU A 42 -5.71 -13.06 9.36
C LEU A 42 -7.17 -13.44 9.13
N VAL A 43 -7.74 -13.03 7.99
CA VAL A 43 -9.16 -13.19 7.69
C VAL A 43 -9.35 -13.58 6.20
N PRO A 44 -8.89 -14.78 5.78
CA PRO A 44 -8.87 -15.18 4.37
C PRO A 44 -10.26 -15.36 3.74
N GLY A 45 -11.32 -15.46 4.55
CA GLY A 45 -12.70 -15.59 4.06
C GLY A 45 -13.33 -14.28 3.58
N PHE A 46 -12.67 -13.14 3.77
CA PHE A 46 -13.18 -11.83 3.37
C PHE A 46 -12.55 -11.36 2.06
N PRO A 47 -13.29 -10.61 1.23
CA PRO A 47 -12.74 -10.00 0.02
C PRO A 47 -11.49 -9.19 0.34
N HIS A 48 -10.39 -9.54 -0.31
CA HIS A 48 -9.11 -8.86 -0.17
C HIS A 48 -8.39 -8.79 -1.51
N LEU A 49 -7.44 -7.88 -1.62
CA LEU A 49 -6.51 -7.80 -2.74
C LEU A 49 -5.73 -9.12 -2.89
N SER A 50 -5.30 -9.48 -4.11
CA SER A 50 -4.56 -10.73 -4.32
C SER A 50 -3.21 -10.69 -3.61
N MET A 51 -2.78 -11.81 -3.03
CA MET A 51 -1.51 -11.87 -2.30
C MET A 51 -0.31 -11.49 -3.18
N THR A 52 -0.35 -11.82 -4.47
CA THR A 52 0.68 -11.43 -5.43
C THR A 52 0.78 -9.91 -5.59
N ALA A 53 -0.36 -9.21 -5.67
CA ALA A 53 -0.38 -7.76 -5.81
C ALA A 53 -0.02 -7.05 -4.48
N VAL A 54 -0.37 -7.64 -3.33
CA VAL A 54 0.12 -7.19 -2.00
C VAL A 54 1.65 -7.21 -1.95
N LEU A 55 2.25 -8.38 -2.23
CA LEU A 55 3.70 -8.55 -2.14
C LEU A 55 4.45 -7.70 -3.16
N ALA A 56 3.94 -7.62 -4.40
CA ALA A 56 4.51 -6.76 -5.43
C ALA A 56 4.45 -5.28 -5.05
N GLY A 57 3.31 -4.81 -4.52
CA GLY A 57 3.15 -3.43 -4.07
C GLY A 57 4.13 -3.08 -2.96
N LEU A 58 4.21 -3.90 -1.90
CA LEU A 58 5.14 -3.69 -0.80
C LEU A 58 6.60 -3.66 -1.29
N ALA A 59 7.01 -4.64 -2.09
CA ALA A 59 8.38 -4.69 -2.63
C ALA A 59 8.74 -3.45 -3.47
N ILE A 60 7.80 -2.94 -4.28
CA ILE A 60 7.99 -1.71 -5.06
C ILE A 60 8.19 -0.51 -4.15
N PHE A 61 7.32 -0.32 -3.15
CA PHE A 61 7.43 0.82 -2.23
C PHE A 61 8.68 0.75 -1.37
N ASP A 62 9.05 -0.44 -0.88
CA ASP A 62 10.27 -0.65 -0.11
C ASP A 62 11.51 -0.30 -0.94
N LEU A 63 11.58 -0.78 -2.18
CA LEU A 63 12.69 -0.45 -3.08
C LEU A 63 12.74 1.05 -3.39
N LEU A 64 11.59 1.68 -3.67
CA LEU A 64 11.52 3.12 -3.93
C LEU A 64 11.99 3.93 -2.72
N LEU A 65 11.48 3.64 -1.53
CA LEU A 65 11.84 4.34 -0.30
C LEU A 65 13.30 4.09 0.08
N LEU A 66 13.81 2.88 -0.13
CA LEU A 66 15.22 2.55 0.09
C LEU A 66 16.13 3.36 -0.85
N LEU A 67 15.85 3.36 -2.16
CA LEU A 67 16.65 4.09 -3.15
C LEU A 67 16.58 5.61 -2.93
N VAL A 68 15.39 6.15 -2.63
CA VAL A 68 15.24 7.57 -2.30
C VAL A 68 15.97 7.89 -1.00
N GLY A 69 15.83 7.05 0.02
CA GLY A 69 16.51 7.18 1.30
C GLY A 69 18.01 7.28 1.11
N LEU A 70 18.64 6.29 0.48
CA LEU A 70 20.08 6.25 0.20
C LEU A 70 20.57 7.51 -0.53
N ARG A 71 19.87 7.92 -1.60
CA ARG A 71 20.22 9.14 -2.35
C ARG A 71 20.15 10.40 -1.49
N GLN A 72 19.18 10.51 -0.59
CA GLN A 72 19.06 11.68 0.29
C GLN A 72 20.11 11.65 1.40
N PHE A 73 20.49 10.46 1.89
CA PHE A 73 21.59 10.31 2.84
C PHE A 73 22.93 10.72 2.21
N ASP A 74 23.24 10.23 1.00
CA ASP A 74 24.49 10.58 0.30
C ASP A 74 24.59 12.08 0.04
N LYS A 75 23.51 12.71 -0.42
CA LYS A 75 23.45 14.16 -0.66
C LYS A 75 23.72 14.98 0.61
N LYS A 76 23.28 14.50 1.77
CA LYS A 76 23.49 15.17 3.06
C LYS A 76 24.85 14.88 3.68
N ALA A 77 25.45 13.73 3.38
CA ALA A 77 26.75 13.33 3.93
C ALA A 77 27.93 14.04 3.25
N ILE A 78 27.76 14.48 1.99
CA ILE A 78 28.79 15.16 1.20
C ILE A 78 28.68 16.70 1.30
N SER A 79 27.53 17.21 1.78
CA SER A 79 27.32 18.63 2.10
C SER A 79 27.76 18.97 3.52
#